data_AF-A0A7K1G026-F1
#
_entry.id   AF-A0A7K1G026-F1
#
_cell.length_a   1.000
_cell.length_b   1.000
_cell.length_c   1.000
_cell.angle_alpha   90.00
_cell.angle_beta   90.00
_cell.angle_gamma   90.00
#
_symmetry.space_group_name_H-M   'P 1'
#
loop_
_entity.id
_entity.type
_entity.pdbx_description
1 polymer ?
#
loop_
_entity_poly.entity_id
_entity_poly.type
_entity_poly.pdbx_seq_one_letter_code
_entity_poly.pdbx_strand_id
1 'polypeptide(L)'
;MTDIEIKVKILEIFTKQRQRPNRDFEESHFMDFLTYPAYQKDTIKNSFTGVRKYYRFMYKLELEFAICFRPSELDTYYSVDSLTKKVIERIAQRHGNLIIVKQRLEEKETYYIEIVLLILLLALYFFWGINVVSIPFALVFGFGIYWIFGSKIKYRLHNNKLRARILGR
;
A
#
# COMPACT_ATOMS: atom_id res chain seq x y z
N MET A 1 -13.20 -21.72 3.52
CA MET A 1 -12.84 -21.60 2.10
C MET A 1 -11.80 -22.65 1.79
N THR A 2 -11.92 -23.32 0.65
CA THR A 2 -10.89 -24.25 0.14
C THR A 2 -9.73 -23.49 -0.50
N ASP A 3 -8.58 -24.14 -0.70
CA ASP A 3 -7.41 -23.53 -1.35
C ASP A 3 -7.73 -23.01 -2.76
N ILE A 4 -8.57 -23.74 -3.49
CA ILE A 4 -9.05 -23.38 -4.83
C ILE A 4 -9.92 -22.12 -4.76
N GLU A 5 -10.85 -22.04 -3.82
CA GLU A 5 -11.68 -20.84 -3.62
C GLU A 5 -10.83 -19.62 -3.27
N ILE A 6 -9.80 -19.78 -2.44
CA ILE A 6 -8.88 -18.69 -2.10
C ILE A 6 -8.12 -18.22 -3.33
N LYS A 7 -7.55 -19.14 -4.13
CA LYS A 7 -6.86 -18.79 -5.38
C LYS A 7 -7.78 -18.06 -6.35
N VAL A 8 -8.99 -18.56 -6.58
CA VAL A 8 -10.00 -17.92 -7.43
C VAL A 8 -10.34 -16.52 -6.92
N LYS A 9 -10.53 -16.36 -5.61
CA LYS A 9 -10.87 -15.07 -5.02
C LYS A 9 -9.73 -14.05 -5.12
N ILE A 10 -8.49 -14.48 -4.95
CA ILE A 10 -7.29 -13.66 -5.18
C ILE A 10 -7.27 -13.17 -6.64
N LEU A 11 -7.50 -14.06 -7.60
CA LEU A 11 -7.53 -13.71 -9.02
C LEU A 11 -8.70 -12.77 -9.38
N GLU A 12 -9.86 -12.94 -8.75
CA GLU A 12 -11.00 -12.02 -8.89
C GLU A 12 -10.65 -10.61 -8.37
N ILE A 13 -9.98 -10.52 -7.22
CA ILE A 13 -9.53 -9.22 -6.68
C ILE A 13 -8.46 -8.62 -7.58
N PHE A 14 -7.53 -9.45 -8.06
CA PHE A 14 -6.46 -9.04 -8.96
C PHE A 14 -7.03 -8.43 -10.24
N THR A 15 -7.87 -9.17 -10.96
CA THR A 15 -8.54 -8.71 -12.20
C THR A 15 -9.30 -7.39 -11.99
N LYS A 16 -10.01 -7.24 -10.87
CA LYS A 16 -10.69 -5.98 -10.49
C LYS A 16 -9.75 -4.81 -10.18
N GLN A 17 -8.50 -5.05 -9.80
CA GLN A 17 -7.51 -4.00 -9.49
C GLN A 17 -6.57 -3.67 -10.66
N ARG A 18 -6.45 -4.58 -11.62
CA ARG A 18 -5.65 -4.37 -12.84
C ARG A 18 -6.13 -3.17 -13.63
N GLN A 19 -5.19 -2.53 -14.32
CA GLN A 19 -5.52 -1.44 -15.25
C GLN A 19 -6.25 -1.97 -16.49
N ARG A 20 -5.91 -3.18 -16.94
CA ARG A 20 -6.58 -3.89 -18.02
C ARG A 20 -6.99 -5.29 -17.54
N PRO A 21 -8.25 -5.49 -17.15
CA PRO A 21 -8.72 -6.76 -16.59
C PRO A 21 -8.65 -7.95 -17.56
N ASN A 22 -8.90 -7.70 -18.85
CA ASN A 22 -9.08 -8.74 -19.88
C ASN A 22 -7.80 -9.13 -20.64
N ARG A 23 -6.62 -8.67 -20.17
CA ARG A 23 -5.34 -9.01 -20.79
C ARG A 23 -4.76 -10.26 -20.14
N ASP A 24 -4.07 -11.08 -20.90
CA ASP A 24 -3.29 -12.17 -20.32
C ASP A 24 -2.21 -11.65 -19.37
N PHE A 25 -1.78 -12.50 -18.46
CA PHE A 25 -0.71 -12.22 -17.50
C PHE A 25 0.05 -13.51 -17.21
N GLU A 26 1.28 -13.37 -16.75
CA GLU A 26 2.08 -14.52 -16.33
C GLU A 26 1.90 -14.77 -14.83
N GLU A 27 1.56 -15.99 -14.43
CA GLU A 27 1.30 -16.34 -13.01
C GLU A 27 2.54 -16.19 -12.12
N SER A 28 3.74 -16.33 -12.69
CA SER A 28 5.02 -16.28 -11.98
C SER A 28 5.30 -14.90 -11.36
N HIS A 29 4.82 -13.83 -11.99
CA HIS A 29 5.05 -12.44 -11.58
C HIS A 29 3.80 -11.56 -11.83
N PHE A 30 2.62 -12.13 -11.56
CA PHE A 30 1.34 -11.51 -11.90
C PHE A 30 1.13 -10.12 -11.28
N MET A 31 1.81 -9.81 -10.17
CA MET A 31 1.78 -8.50 -9.52
C MET A 31 2.19 -7.37 -10.48
N ASP A 32 3.16 -7.61 -11.37
CA ASP A 32 3.63 -6.60 -12.34
C ASP A 32 2.58 -6.22 -13.40
N PHE A 33 1.55 -7.06 -13.54
CA PHE A 33 0.43 -6.84 -14.44
C PHE A 33 -0.74 -6.07 -13.80
N LEU A 34 -0.57 -5.54 -12.58
CA LEU A 34 -1.53 -4.60 -11.96
C LEU A 34 -1.62 -3.26 -12.72
N THR A 35 -0.52 -2.85 -13.37
CA THR A 35 -0.41 -1.63 -14.18
C THR A 35 -0.39 -1.91 -15.67
N TYR A 36 -0.54 -0.86 -16.49
CA TYR A 36 -0.35 -0.92 -17.93
C TYR A 36 0.49 0.27 -18.42
N PRO A 37 1.57 0.04 -19.22
CA PRO A 37 2.11 -1.27 -19.61
C PRO A 37 2.54 -2.11 -18.39
N ALA A 38 2.59 -3.43 -18.57
CA ALA A 38 3.08 -4.33 -17.53
C ALA A 38 4.57 -4.04 -17.29
N TYR A 39 4.98 -4.09 -16.03
CA TYR A 39 6.38 -3.93 -15.67
C TYR A 39 7.17 -5.20 -15.99
N GLN A 40 8.51 -5.07 -16.05
CA GLN A 40 9.38 -6.24 -16.07
C GLN A 40 9.23 -7.01 -14.76
N LYS A 41 9.61 -8.28 -14.77
CA LYS A 41 9.53 -9.17 -13.61
C LYS A 41 10.10 -8.53 -12.35
N ASP A 42 9.29 -8.49 -11.30
CA ASP A 42 9.62 -8.01 -9.97
C ASP A 42 10.03 -6.52 -9.94
N THR A 43 9.40 -5.68 -10.77
CA THR A 43 9.73 -4.25 -10.87
C THR A 43 8.57 -3.29 -10.64
N ILE A 44 7.35 -3.77 -10.36
CA ILE A 44 6.21 -2.89 -10.06
C ILE A 44 6.48 -1.87 -8.94
N LYS A 45 7.36 -2.20 -7.99
CA LYS A 45 7.69 -1.31 -6.87
C LYS A 45 8.69 -0.20 -7.23
N ASN A 46 9.22 -0.20 -8.46
CA ASN A 46 10.17 0.81 -8.94
C ASN A 46 9.48 2.11 -9.39
N SER A 47 8.15 2.19 -9.32
CA SER A 47 7.38 3.37 -9.69
C SER A 47 6.34 3.75 -8.64
N PHE A 48 6.10 5.05 -8.44
CA PHE A 48 5.07 5.53 -7.52
C PHE A 48 3.67 4.97 -7.85
N THR A 49 3.34 4.88 -9.14
CA THR A 49 2.08 4.35 -9.64
C THR A 49 1.94 2.86 -9.36
N GLY A 50 3.01 2.09 -9.62
CA GLY A 50 3.05 0.65 -9.38
C GLY A 50 2.97 0.32 -7.90
N VAL A 51 3.79 0.97 -7.06
CA VAL A 51 3.74 0.85 -5.59
C VAL A 51 2.34 1.11 -5.07
N ARG A 52 1.68 2.18 -5.52
CA ARG A 52 0.31 2.51 -5.08
C ARG A 52 -0.70 1.44 -5.47
N LYS A 53 -0.59 0.88 -6.67
CA LYS A 53 -1.48 -0.20 -7.12
C LYS A 53 -1.23 -1.50 -6.36
N TYR A 54 0.05 -1.83 -6.14
CA TYR A 54 0.47 -2.97 -5.36
C TYR A 54 -0.11 -2.93 -3.94
N TYR A 55 0.12 -1.84 -3.19
CA TYR A 55 -0.43 -1.72 -1.84
C TYR A 55 -1.95 -1.73 -1.82
N ARG A 56 -2.61 -1.10 -2.80
CA ARG A 56 -4.08 -1.15 -2.91
C ARG A 56 -4.58 -2.59 -3.10
N PHE A 57 -3.90 -3.39 -3.92
CA PHE A 57 -4.22 -4.80 -4.10
C PHE A 57 -4.02 -5.57 -2.79
N MET A 58 -2.86 -5.42 -2.14
CA MET A 58 -2.56 -6.09 -0.86
C MET A 58 -3.54 -5.72 0.25
N TYR A 59 -3.89 -4.44 0.40
CA TYR A 59 -4.88 -3.97 1.37
C TYR A 59 -6.28 -4.56 1.10
N LYS A 60 -6.63 -4.73 -0.18
CA LYS A 60 -7.91 -5.34 -0.52
C LYS A 60 -7.95 -6.83 -0.14
N LEU A 61 -6.83 -7.54 -0.29
CA LEU A 61 -6.69 -8.92 0.19
C LEU A 61 -6.76 -8.99 1.71
N GLU A 62 -6.03 -8.11 2.42
CA GLU A 62 -6.05 -8.04 3.89
C GLU A 62 -7.47 -7.88 4.41
N LEU A 63 -8.23 -6.96 3.83
CA LEU A 63 -9.63 -6.79 4.19
C LEU A 63 -10.43 -8.05 3.83
N GLU A 64 -10.38 -8.52 2.58
CA GLU A 64 -11.23 -9.63 2.11
C GLU A 64 -11.10 -10.86 2.98
N PHE A 65 -9.87 -11.26 3.29
CA PHE A 65 -9.60 -12.47 4.07
C PHE A 65 -9.49 -12.23 5.57
N ALA A 66 -9.67 -10.98 6.04
CA ALA A 66 -9.42 -10.58 7.43
C ALA A 66 -8.04 -11.05 7.93
N ILE A 67 -7.01 -10.78 7.13
CA ILE A 67 -5.61 -11.12 7.43
C ILE A 67 -4.75 -9.86 7.48
N CYS A 68 -3.61 -9.95 8.15
CA CYS A 68 -2.64 -8.87 8.14
C CYS A 68 -1.27 -9.39 7.72
N PHE A 69 -0.73 -8.86 6.62
CA PHE A 69 0.64 -9.15 6.22
C PHE A 69 1.60 -8.45 7.17
N ARG A 70 2.83 -8.94 7.29
CA ARG A 70 3.92 -8.18 7.91
C ARG A 70 4.49 -7.15 6.92
N PRO A 71 5.14 -6.06 7.39
CA PRO A 71 5.82 -5.14 6.49
C PRO A 71 6.81 -5.85 5.54
N SER A 72 7.63 -6.77 6.05
CA SER A 72 8.56 -7.56 5.22
C SER A 72 7.87 -8.46 4.18
N GLU A 73 6.64 -8.89 4.45
CA GLU A 73 5.83 -9.67 3.51
C GLU A 73 5.30 -8.76 2.40
N LEU A 74 4.97 -7.51 2.71
CA LEU A 74 4.60 -6.53 1.70
C LEU A 74 5.77 -6.17 0.78
N ASP A 75 7.02 -6.34 1.21
CA ASP A 75 8.21 -6.10 0.38
C ASP A 75 8.56 -7.28 -0.52
N THR A 76 7.94 -8.44 -0.32
CA THR A 76 8.15 -9.64 -1.14
C THR A 76 7.44 -9.54 -2.50
N TYR A 77 7.98 -10.20 -3.53
CA TYR A 77 7.30 -10.43 -4.81
C TYR A 77 6.68 -11.83 -4.81
N TYR A 78 5.41 -11.90 -5.19
CA TYR A 78 4.64 -13.14 -5.14
C TYR A 78 4.23 -13.60 -6.54
N SER A 79 4.33 -14.91 -6.75
CA SER A 79 3.53 -15.61 -7.75
C SER A 79 2.13 -15.86 -7.20
N VAL A 80 1.19 -16.26 -8.05
CA VAL A 80 -0.17 -16.57 -7.59
C VAL A 80 -0.15 -17.64 -6.51
N ASP A 81 0.57 -18.74 -6.73
CA ASP A 81 0.63 -19.86 -5.80
C ASP A 81 1.31 -19.50 -4.47
N SER A 82 2.40 -18.72 -4.50
CA SER A 82 3.08 -18.32 -3.26
C SER A 82 2.25 -17.35 -2.44
N LEU A 83 1.49 -16.46 -3.09
CA LEU A 83 0.53 -15.60 -2.41
C LEU A 83 -0.63 -16.43 -1.80
N THR A 84 -1.20 -17.37 -2.55
CA THR A 84 -2.29 -18.23 -2.06
C THR A 84 -1.88 -18.98 -0.81
N LYS A 85 -0.70 -19.63 -0.82
CA LYS A 85 -0.15 -20.30 0.36
C LYS A 85 0.00 -19.35 1.54
N LYS A 86 0.47 -18.12 1.28
CA LYS A 86 0.66 -17.13 2.32
C LYS A 86 -0.65 -16.63 2.94
N VAL A 87 -1.67 -16.46 2.11
CA VAL A 87 -3.03 -16.11 2.57
C VAL A 87 -3.60 -17.22 3.43
N ILE A 88 -3.46 -18.49 3.03
CA ILE A 88 -3.91 -19.64 3.82
C ILE A 88 -3.21 -19.68 5.18
N GLU A 89 -1.88 -19.54 5.21
CA GLU A 89 -1.10 -19.47 6.46
C GLU A 89 -1.63 -18.37 7.39
N ARG A 90 -1.93 -17.18 6.84
CA ARG A 90 -2.42 -16.04 7.62
C ARG A 90 -3.86 -16.20 8.09
N ILE A 91 -4.72 -16.84 7.32
CA ILE A 91 -6.11 -17.15 7.74
C ILE A 91 -6.10 -18.02 8.99
N ALA A 92 -5.20 -19.00 9.06
CA ALA A 92 -5.06 -19.87 10.24
C ALA A 92 -4.57 -19.12 11.50
N GLN A 93 -3.83 -18.01 11.33
CA GLN A 93 -3.16 -17.28 12.42
C GLN A 93 -3.92 -16.01 12.88
N ARG A 94 -5.20 -16.14 13.25
CA ARG A 94 -6.02 -14.98 13.67
C ARG A 94 -5.39 -14.13 14.78
N HIS A 95 -4.85 -14.76 15.83
CA HIS A 95 -4.19 -14.05 16.93
C HIS A 95 -2.93 -13.31 16.46
N GLY A 96 -2.14 -13.95 15.58
CA GLY A 96 -0.95 -13.33 14.97
C GLY A 96 -1.32 -12.08 14.16
N ASN A 97 -2.40 -12.15 13.38
CA ASN A 97 -2.90 -11.00 12.62
C ASN A 97 -3.30 -9.83 13.54
N LEU A 98 -3.96 -10.10 14.67
CA LEU A 98 -4.32 -9.07 15.65
C LEU A 98 -3.11 -8.39 16.27
N ILE A 99 -2.06 -9.17 16.62
CA ILE A 99 -0.81 -8.61 17.14
C ILE A 99 -0.18 -7.67 16.11
N ILE A 100 -0.07 -8.12 14.85
CA ILE A 100 0.56 -7.31 13.78
C ILE A 100 -0.22 -6.02 13.55
N VAL A 101 -1.56 -6.09 13.47
CA VAL A 101 -2.39 -4.88 13.28
C VAL A 101 -2.28 -3.94 14.48
N LYS A 102 -2.25 -4.48 15.70
CA LYS A 102 -2.07 -3.67 16.91
C LYS A 102 -0.72 -2.95 16.88
N GLN A 103 0.36 -3.65 16.56
CA GLN A 103 1.68 -3.05 16.39
C GLN A 103 1.69 -1.95 15.33
N ARG A 104 1.07 -2.17 14.16
CA ARG A 104 0.93 -1.17 13.10
C ARG A 104 0.15 0.08 13.51
N LEU A 105 -0.78 -0.04 14.46
CA LEU A 105 -1.57 1.08 14.97
C LEU A 105 -0.87 1.82 16.13
N GLU A 106 -0.01 1.12 16.87
CA GLU A 106 0.77 1.66 17.98
C GLU A 106 2.11 2.25 17.53
N GLU A 107 2.58 1.89 16.34
CA GLU A 107 3.76 2.46 15.71
C GLU A 107 3.60 3.98 15.57
N LYS A 108 4.45 4.72 16.28
CA LYS A 108 4.39 6.18 16.29
C LYS A 108 4.69 6.71 14.90
N GLU A 109 3.76 7.48 14.33
CA GLU A 109 4.02 8.21 13.10
C GLU A 109 5.16 9.21 13.36
N THR A 110 6.31 8.96 12.76
CA THR A 110 7.40 9.92 12.74
C THR A 110 7.10 10.97 11.68
N TYR A 111 7.15 12.24 12.07
CA TYR A 111 6.93 13.38 11.17
C TYR A 111 8.23 14.14 10.86
N TYR A 112 9.39 13.48 11.04
CA TYR A 112 10.70 14.13 10.88
C TYR A 112 10.88 14.71 9.48
N ILE A 113 10.46 13.98 8.45
CA ILE A 113 10.58 14.43 7.05
C ILE A 113 9.73 15.69 6.85
N GLU A 114 8.49 15.70 7.35
CA GLU A 114 7.57 16.83 7.24
C GLU A 114 8.07 18.06 8.00
N ILE A 115 8.63 17.86 9.19
CA ILE A 115 9.22 18.94 9.99
C ILE A 115 10.45 19.52 9.26
N VAL A 116 11.35 18.67 8.76
CA VAL A 116 12.53 19.12 8.00
C VAL A 116 12.11 19.87 6.75
N LEU A 117 11.12 19.35 6.02
CA LEU A 117 10.56 20.01 4.84
C LEU A 117 9.97 21.39 5.19
N LEU A 118 9.19 21.48 6.27
CA LEU A 118 8.60 22.75 6.72
C LEU A 118 9.68 23.77 7.10
N ILE A 119 10.72 23.36 7.84
CA ILE A 119 11.86 24.22 8.21
C ILE A 119 12.58 24.72 6.95
N LEU A 120 12.81 23.84 5.98
CA LEU A 120 13.50 24.20 4.73
C LEU A 120 12.69 25.21 3.91
N LEU A 121 11.36 25.05 3.86
CA LEU A 121 10.46 26.02 3.24
C LEU A 121 10.53 27.39 3.93
N LEU A 122 10.47 27.41 5.27
CA LEU A 122 10.57 28.64 6.05
C LEU A 122 11.92 29.34 5.85
N ALA A 123 13.01 28.58 5.82
CA ALA A 123 14.35 29.12 5.57
C ALA A 123 14.44 29.75 4.17
N LEU A 124 13.93 29.08 3.12
CA LEU A 124 13.89 29.64 1.77
C LEU A 124 13.11 30.96 1.72
N TYR A 125 11.96 31.03 2.37
CA TYR A 125 11.17 32.26 2.45
C TYR A 125 11.87 33.37 3.24
N PHE A 126 12.59 33.02 4.31
CA PHE A 126 13.36 33.98 5.11
C PHE A 126 14.54 34.58 4.32
N PHE A 127 15.28 33.75 3.56
CA PHE A 127 16.47 34.21 2.82
C PHE A 127 16.14 34.88 1.49
N TRP A 128 15.13 34.41 0.75
CA TRP A 128 14.82 34.90 -0.61
C TRP A 128 13.60 35.82 -0.69
N GLY A 129 12.83 35.96 0.40
CA GLY A 129 11.61 36.76 0.43
C GLY A 129 10.46 36.15 -0.39
N ILE A 130 9.33 36.85 -0.40
CA ILE A 130 8.14 36.44 -1.16
C ILE A 130 8.24 37.04 -2.56
N ASN A 131 8.42 36.17 -3.56
CA ASN A 131 8.54 36.56 -4.97
C ASN A 131 7.58 35.73 -5.82
N VAL A 132 7.41 36.11 -7.09
CA VAL A 132 6.54 35.37 -8.03
C VAL A 132 6.94 33.88 -8.16
N VAL A 133 8.22 33.55 -7.94
CA VAL A 133 8.74 32.17 -7.95
C VAL A 133 8.43 31.41 -6.64
N SER A 134 8.29 32.10 -5.50
CA SER A 134 8.05 31.44 -4.21
C SER A 134 6.61 30.91 -4.10
N ILE A 135 5.65 31.56 -4.75
CA ILE A 135 4.24 31.16 -4.78
C ILE A 135 4.05 29.75 -5.39
N PRO A 136 4.48 29.44 -6.63
CA PRO A 136 4.35 28.11 -7.20
C PRO A 136 5.16 27.08 -6.41
N PHE A 137 6.31 27.47 -5.85
CA PHE A 137 7.09 26.58 -4.98
C PHE A 137 6.32 26.16 -3.73
N ALA A 138 5.67 27.10 -3.04
CA ALA A 138 4.83 26.80 -1.87
C ALA A 138 3.63 25.92 -2.23
N LEU A 139 3.02 26.10 -3.41
CA LEU A 139 1.93 25.24 -3.88
C LEU A 139 2.40 23.79 -4.11
N VAL A 140 3.55 23.60 -4.77
CA VAL A 140 4.14 22.27 -4.97
C VAL A 140 4.47 21.62 -3.62
N PHE A 141 5.01 22.41 -2.69
CA PHE A 141 5.35 21.93 -1.35
C PHE A 141 4.12 21.52 -0.55
N GLY A 142 3.08 22.36 -0.55
CA GLY A 142 1.81 22.08 0.10
C GLY A 142 1.12 20.84 -0.48
N PHE A 143 1.18 20.65 -1.81
CA PHE A 143 0.68 19.44 -2.45
C PHE A 143 1.45 18.19 -2.01
N GLY A 144 2.78 18.27 -1.90
CA GLY A 144 3.62 17.18 -1.39
C GLY A 144 3.26 16.79 0.05
N ILE A 145 3.15 17.78 0.94
CA ILE A 145 2.74 17.56 2.33
C ILE A 145 1.34 16.95 2.40
N TYR A 146 0.37 17.51 1.68
CA TYR A 146 -0.99 17.00 1.61
C TYR A 146 -1.03 15.54 1.16
N TRP A 147 -0.23 15.18 0.16
CA TRP A 147 -0.14 13.82 -0.33
C TRP A 147 0.40 12.84 0.71
N ILE A 148 1.46 13.23 1.44
CA ILE A 148 2.06 12.41 2.52
C ILE A 148 1.05 12.18 3.64
N PHE A 149 0.43 13.24 4.16
CA PHE A 149 -0.60 13.13 5.20
C PHE A 149 -1.79 12.30 4.73
N GLY A 150 -2.26 12.53 3.51
CA GLY A 150 -3.36 11.76 2.92
C GLY A 150 -3.05 10.26 2.81
N SER A 151 -1.78 9.90 2.56
CA SER A 151 -1.32 8.51 2.55
C SER A 151 -1.36 7.90 3.96
N LYS A 152 -0.80 8.59 4.96
CA LYS A 152 -0.79 8.16 6.37
C LYS A 152 -2.20 7.95 6.93
N ILE A 153 -3.11 8.89 6.65
CA ILE A 153 -4.52 8.80 7.05
C ILE A 153 -5.17 7.55 6.45
N LYS A 154 -4.99 7.30 5.14
CA LYS A 154 -5.56 6.12 4.47
C LYS A 154 -5.03 4.82 5.04
N TYR A 155 -3.74 4.76 5.34
CA TYR A 155 -3.12 3.60 5.98
C TYR A 155 -3.73 3.31 7.36
N ARG A 156 -3.89 4.34 8.19
CA ARG A 156 -4.50 4.20 9.52
C ARG A 156 -5.97 3.79 9.45
N LEU A 157 -6.75 4.40 8.56
CA LEU A 157 -8.15 4.03 8.31
C LEU A 157 -8.27 2.58 7.87
N HIS A 158 -7.39 2.13 6.98
CA HIS A 158 -7.31 0.73 6.55
C HIS A 158 -7.02 -0.20 7.72
N ASN A 159 -5.98 0.07 8.52
CA ASN A 159 -5.63 -0.77 9.67
C ASN A 159 -6.73 -0.81 10.75
N ASN A 160 -7.42 0.31 11.00
CA ASN A 160 -8.57 0.34 11.89
C ASN A 160 -9.72 -0.52 11.36
N LYS A 161 -10.03 -0.41 10.06
CA LYS A 161 -11.07 -1.23 9.41
C LYS A 161 -10.70 -2.71 9.41
N LEU A 162 -9.43 -3.02 9.17
CA LEU A 162 -8.91 -4.38 9.21
C LEU A 162 -9.02 -4.98 10.62
N ARG A 163 -8.63 -4.20 11.65
CA ARG A 163 -8.79 -4.61 13.05
C ARG A 163 -10.23 -4.97 13.38
N ALA A 164 -11.19 -4.14 12.96
CA ALA A 164 -12.62 -4.40 13.16
C ALA A 164 -13.05 -5.72 12.50
N ARG A 165 -12.70 -5.93 11.22
CA ARG A 165 -12.97 -7.18 10.51
C ARG A 165 -12.37 -8.41 11.20
N ILE A 166 -11.12 -8.35 11.65
CA ILE A 166 -10.47 -9.49 12.33
C ILE A 166 -11.16 -9.79 13.67
N LEU A 167 -11.65 -8.77 14.37
CA LEU A 167 -12.41 -8.92 15.62
C LEU A 167 -13.86 -9.39 15.39
N GLY A 168 -14.34 -9.43 14.14
CA GLY A 168 -15.71 -9.77 13.80
C GLY A 168 -16.71 -8.65 14.10
N ARG A 169 -16.26 -7.39 14.04
CA ARG A 169 -17.08 -6.18 14.20
C ARG A 169 -17.25 -5.45 12.88
#